data_AF-A0A930FKH5-F1
#
_entry.id   AF-A0A930FKH5-F1
#
_cell.length_a   1.000
_cell.length_b   1.000
_cell.length_c   1.000
_cell.angle_alpha   90.00
_cell.angle_beta   90.00
_cell.angle_gamma   90.00
#
_symmetry.space_group_name_H-M   'P 1'
#
loop_
_entity.id
_entity.type
_entity.pdbx_description
1 polymer ?
#
loop_
_entity_poly.entity_id
_entity_poly.type
_entity_poly.pdbx_seq_one_letter_code
_entity_poly.pdbx_strand_id
1 'polypeptide(L)'
;MLVLNLRKRGYMNKIAKLYISWFKIGLFTFGGGYAMIPMIQKEVVDKHHWVTAEDVLNYYAISQCTPGAIAVNLSTFIGGKIDGF
;
A
#
# COMPACT_ATOMS: atom_id res chain seq x y z
N MET A 1 3.87 21.53 23.55
CA MET A 1 2.79 20.53 23.71
C MET A 1 1.81 20.49 22.53
N LEU A 2 1.29 21.63 22.05
CA LEU A 2 0.33 21.69 20.92
C LEU A 2 0.85 21.13 19.58
N VAL A 3 2.09 21.45 19.18
CA VAL A 3 2.69 20.99 17.90
C VAL A 3 2.85 19.46 17.85
N LEU A 4 3.19 18.84 18.98
CA LEU A 4 3.32 17.38 19.08
C LEU A 4 1.96 16.68 18.87
N ASN A 5 0.87 17.28 19.33
CA ASN A 5 -0.48 16.74 19.16
C ASN A 5 -0.96 16.82 17.70
N LEU A 6 -0.63 17.91 17.00
CA LEU A 6 -0.95 18.07 15.58
C LEU A 6 -0.19 17.06 14.71
N ARG A 7 1.11 16.84 15.00
CA ARG A 7 1.93 15.83 14.33
C ARG A 7 1.39 14.41 14.56
N LYS A 8 1.01 14.07 15.80
CA LYS A 8 0.38 12.78 16.12
C LYS A 8 -0.92 12.55 15.34
N ARG A 9 -1.77 13.58 15.25
CA ARG A 9 -3.07 13.49 14.55
C ARG A 9 -2.91 13.27 13.05
N GLY A 10 -1.95 13.95 12.40
CA GLY A 10 -1.63 13.73 10.99
C GLY A 10 -1.12 12.31 10.70
N TYR A 11 -0.25 11.80 11.58
CA TYR A 11 0.32 10.46 11.46
C TYR A 11 -0.75 9.36 11.60
N MET A 12 -1.65 9.49 12.58
CA MET A 12 -2.73 8.53 12.81
C MET A 12 -3.70 8.46 11.62
N ASN A 13 -3.99 9.60 11.00
CA ASN A 13 -4.81 9.65 9.78
C ASN A 13 -4.12 8.94 8.60
N LYS A 14 -2.78 9.04 8.50
CA LYS A 14 -2.01 8.36 7.45
C LYS A 14 -2.02 6.85 7.63
N ILE A 15 -1.78 6.36 8.86
CA ILE A 15 -1.86 4.93 9.18
C ILE A 15 -3.26 4.39 8.90
N ALA A 16 -4.30 5.12 9.32
CA ALA A 16 -5.68 4.71 9.07
C ALA A 16 -5.97 4.61 7.56
N LYS A 17 -5.49 5.55 6.75
CA LYS A 17 -5.62 5.48 5.28
C LYS A 17 -4.92 4.25 4.71
N LEU A 18 -3.68 3.98 5.10
CA LEU A 18 -2.92 2.79 4.67
C LEU A 18 -3.68 1.51 5.04
N TYR A 19 -4.06 1.38 6.31
CA TYR A 19 -4.79 0.21 6.81
C TYR A 19 -6.09 -0.01 6.02
N ILE A 20 -6.92 1.03 5.85
CA ILE A 20 -8.21 0.92 5.15
C ILE A 20 -8.01 0.55 3.67
N SER A 21 -7.00 1.10 3.00
CA SER A 21 -6.69 0.76 1.60
C SER A 21 -6.35 -0.72 1.46
N TRP A 22 -5.40 -1.22 2.26
CA TRP A 22 -4.96 -2.62 2.21
C TRP A 22 -6.03 -3.59 2.70
N PHE A 23 -6.83 -3.20 3.70
CA PHE A 23 -7.96 -3.97 4.16
C PHE A 23 -9.03 -4.14 3.07
N LYS A 24 -9.34 -3.08 2.32
CA LYS A 24 -10.25 -3.16 1.17
C LYS A 24 -9.71 -4.08 0.08
N ILE A 25 -8.45 -3.92 -0.30
CA ILE A 25 -7.81 -4.80 -1.29
C ILE A 25 -7.93 -6.26 -0.84
N GLY A 26 -7.61 -6.57 0.42
CA GLY A 26 -7.74 -7.91 0.99
C GLY A 26 -9.16 -8.47 0.97
N LEU A 27 -10.16 -7.65 1.31
CA LEU A 27 -11.57 -8.05 1.29
C LEU A 27 -12.09 -8.37 -0.10
N PHE A 28 -11.56 -7.73 -1.15
CA PHE A 28 -12.07 -7.89 -2.51
C PHE A 28 -11.15 -8.73 -3.42
N THR A 29 -10.06 -9.29 -2.88
CA THR A 29 -9.15 -10.19 -3.64
C THR A 29 -9.71 -11.61 -3.68
N PHE A 30 -10.86 -11.78 -4.36
CA PHE A 30 -11.40 -13.08 -4.73
C PHE A 30 -11.00 -13.37 -6.18
N GLY A 31 -10.27 -14.47 -6.41
CA GLY A 31 -9.77 -14.84 -7.76
C GLY A 31 -8.26 -15.03 -7.90
N GLY A 32 -7.51 -15.10 -6.79
CA GLY A 32 -6.07 -15.37 -6.78
C GLY A 32 -5.19 -14.13 -6.87
N GLY A 33 -3.87 -14.33 -6.83
CA GLY A 33 -2.89 -13.23 -6.71
C GLY A 33 -2.90 -12.20 -7.85
N TYR A 34 -3.38 -12.56 -9.05
CA TYR A 34 -3.42 -11.62 -10.18
C TYR A 34 -4.59 -10.64 -10.12
N ALA A 35 -5.71 -11.03 -9.50
CA ALA A 35 -6.89 -10.16 -9.34
C ALA A 35 -6.60 -8.97 -8.41
N MET A 36 -5.57 -9.06 -7.55
CA MET A 36 -5.21 -7.99 -6.63
C MET A 36 -4.52 -6.81 -7.32
N ILE A 37 -3.79 -7.03 -8.42
CA ILE A 37 -2.97 -5.99 -9.07
C ILE A 37 -3.82 -4.80 -9.55
N PRO A 38 -4.91 -4.98 -10.34
CA PRO A 38 -5.72 -3.85 -10.79
C PRO A 38 -6.40 -3.12 -9.61
N MET A 39 -6.76 -3.84 -8.54
CA MET A 39 -7.29 -3.20 -7.33
C MET A 39 -6.23 -2.37 -6.60
N ILE A 40 -5.00 -2.88 -6.50
CA ILE A 40 -3.87 -2.14 -5.95
C ILE A 40 -3.66 -0.89 -6.77
N GLN A 41 -3.50 -0.99 -8.09
CA GLN A 41 -3.29 0.16 -8.98
C GLN A 41 -4.39 1.22 -8.80
N LYS A 42 -5.66 0.81 -8.82
CA LYS A 42 -6.79 1.73 -8.61
C LYS A 42 -6.73 2.46 -7.26
N GLU A 43 -6.35 1.76 -6.19
CA GLU A 43 -6.31 2.36 -4.86
C GLU A 43 -5.05 3.22 -4.67
N VAL A 44 -3.85 2.73 -5.01
CA VAL A 44 -2.58 3.40 -4.68
C VAL A 44 -2.08 4.38 -5.75
N VAL A 45 -2.44 4.16 -7.03
CA VAL A 45 -2.09 5.05 -8.14
C VAL A 45 -3.25 6.03 -8.39
N ASP A 46 -4.41 5.53 -8.83
CA ASP A 46 -5.47 6.41 -9.34
C ASP A 46 -6.16 7.22 -8.24
N LYS A 47 -6.33 6.63 -7.05
CA LYS A 47 -7.07 7.27 -5.96
C LYS A 47 -6.16 8.06 -5.03
N HIS A 48 -5.11 7.42 -4.51
CA HIS A 48 -4.23 8.06 -3.53
C HIS A 48 -2.97 8.71 -4.13
N HIS A 49 -2.61 8.40 -5.39
CA HIS A 49 -1.44 8.96 -6.08
C HIS A 49 -0.14 8.80 -5.27
N TRP A 50 -0.02 7.69 -4.55
CA TRP A 50 1.12 7.40 -3.67
C TRP A 50 2.34 6.91 -4.44
N VAL A 51 2.11 6.18 -5.52
CA VAL A 51 3.12 5.56 -6.36
C VAL A 51 2.65 5.58 -7.82
N THR A 52 3.56 5.34 -8.75
CA THR A 52 3.23 5.20 -10.18
C THR A 52 2.79 3.77 -10.52
N ALA A 53 2.15 3.59 -11.69
CA ALA A 53 1.84 2.24 -12.18
C ALA A 53 3.10 1.39 -12.41
N GLU A 54 4.20 2.02 -12.80
CA GLU A 54 5.51 1.39 -12.97
C GLU A 54 6.08 0.93 -11.62
N ASP A 55 5.99 1.75 -10.57
CA ASP A 55 6.38 1.36 -9.22
C ASP A 55 5.61 0.11 -8.75
N VAL A 56 4.30 0.04 -9.01
CA VAL A 56 3.49 -1.14 -8.66
C VAL A 56 4.00 -2.40 -9.35
N LEU A 57 4.35 -2.32 -10.64
CA LEU A 57 4.91 -3.45 -11.38
C LEU A 57 6.30 -3.85 -10.85
N ASN A 58 7.15 -2.87 -10.55
CA ASN A 58 8.48 -3.10 -9.99
C ASN A 58 8.39 -3.78 -8.61
N TYR A 59 7.54 -3.26 -7.71
CA TYR A 59 7.33 -3.87 -6.39
C TYR A 59 6.67 -5.25 -6.47
N TYR A 60 5.81 -5.49 -7.46
CA TYR A 60 5.27 -6.82 -7.71
C TYR A 60 6.38 -7.80 -8.12
N ALA A 61 7.26 -7.40 -9.05
CA ALA A 61 8.39 -8.23 -9.48
C ALA A 61 9.34 -8.54 -8.32
N ILE A 62 9.67 -7.55 -7.48
CA ILE A 62 10.48 -7.76 -6.28
C ILE A 62 9.77 -8.72 -5.32
N SER A 63 8.47 -8.53 -5.10
CA SER A 63 7.67 -9.37 -4.19
C SER A 63 7.61 -10.84 -4.59
N GLN A 64 7.72 -11.15 -5.88
CA GLN A 64 7.79 -12.51 -6.41
C GLN A 64 9.16 -13.16 -6.18
N CYS A 65 10.23 -12.37 -6.21
CA CYS A 65 11.59 -12.84 -5.96
C CYS A 65 11.88 -13.02 -4.45
N THR A 66 11.15 -12.32 -3.59
CA THR A 66 11.28 -12.43 -2.13
C THR A 66 10.43 -13.57 -1.56
N PRO A 67 10.93 -14.38 -0.62
CA PRO A 67 10.13 -15.40 0.04
C PRO A 67 8.97 -14.77 0.82
N GLY A 68 7.81 -15.44 0.83
CA GLY A 68 6.62 -15.03 1.60
C GLY A 68 5.38 -14.76 0.75
N ALA A 69 4.37 -14.13 1.36
CA ALA A 69 3.13 -13.80 0.68
C ALA A 69 3.28 -12.52 -0.15
N ILE A 70 3.10 -12.62 -1.47
CA ILE A 70 3.28 -11.52 -2.42
C ILE A 70 2.49 -10.26 -2.01
N ALA A 71 1.24 -10.42 -1.56
CA ALA A 71 0.40 -9.32 -1.10
C ALA A 71 0.99 -8.57 0.11
N VAL A 72 1.60 -9.32 1.05
CA VAL A 72 2.25 -8.74 2.25
C VAL A 72 3.50 -7.97 1.84
N ASN A 73 4.34 -8.56 0.97
CA ASN A 73 5.55 -7.94 0.47
C ASN A 73 5.23 -6.63 -0.30
N LEU A 74 4.25 -6.65 -1.20
CA LEU A 74 3.76 -5.45 -1.89
C LEU A 74 3.29 -4.37 -0.93
N SER A 75 2.48 -4.74 0.07
CA SER A 75 2.00 -3.78 1.06
C SER A 75 3.13 -3.13 1.85
N THR A 76 4.20 -3.87 2.09
CA THR A 76 5.38 -3.42 2.81
C THR A 76 6.22 -2.47 1.94
N PHE A 77 6.53 -2.84 0.70
CA PHE A 77 7.33 -2.00 -0.19
C PHE A 77 6.63 -0.69 -0.55
N ILE A 78 5.33 -0.75 -0.89
CA ILE A 78 4.54 0.45 -1.17
C ILE A 78 4.39 1.30 0.10
N GLY A 79 4.14 0.68 1.26
CA GLY A 79 4.09 1.39 2.54
C GLY A 79 5.40 2.11 2.88
N GLY A 80 6.55 1.46 2.66
CA GLY A 80 7.88 2.05 2.83
C GLY A 80 8.12 3.24 1.90
N LYS A 81 7.69 3.15 0.63
CA LYS A 81 7.76 4.27 -0.32
C LYS A 81 6.92 5.49 0.12
N ILE A 82 5.78 5.26 0.77
CA ILE A 82 4.85 6.31 1.21
C ILE A 82 5.33 7.05 2.46
N ASP A 83 5.95 6.37 3.41
CA ASP A 83 6.42 7.00 4.66
C ASP A 83 7.90 7.38 4.65
N GLY A 84 8.63 6.98 3.59
CA GLY A 84 10.06 7.21 3.46
C GLY A 84 10.84 6.20 4.32
N PHE A 85 11.43 5.23 3.65
CA PHE A 85 12.71 4.70 4.11
C PHE A 85 13.83 5.63 3.63
#